data_AF-A0AA50CV05-F1
#
_entry.id   AF-A0AA50CV05-F1
#
_cell.length_a   1.000
_cell.length_b   1.000
_cell.length_c   1.000
_cell.angle_alpha   90.00
_cell.angle_beta   90.00
_cell.angle_gamma   90.00
#
_symmetry.space_group_name_H-M   'P 1'
#
loop_
_entity.id
_entity.type
_entity.pdbx_description
1 polymer ?
#
loop_
_entity_poly.entity_id
_entity_poly.type
_entity_poly.pdbx_seq_one_letter_code
_entity_poly.pdbx_strand_id
1 'polypeptide(L)'
;MNAFIWELDLPGIHRQSIQHLIGPGLGRIFMRFWVEQDRIDSEIIRDPLDDSDDPRWFRIDGTPERGGSADEVLARKWRERARIFFHAHGVQVLHVADWLIAARQTSAPWLQNVDGRGEPRKLLKCASLEQLVREADKGFRNQRRDPLRADAAISQLSPDDEAEIADLGADHVLVELLTPRALDVEGARMNHCIGQGSYDSRLGDAAFRYLSVRDPKGVPLATLELRENVVRQFRGRANSDPPIAVVDLLSRHAAESGWQGYEEAVAGRYIRPAGHVVLADMLAGAALEMVGVP
;
A
#
# COMPACT_ATOMS: atom_id res chain seq x y z
N MET A 1 -10.90 -8.44 11.76
CA MET A 1 -11.02 -7.88 10.39
C MET A 1 -10.91 -6.36 10.39
N ASN A 2 -11.65 -5.63 11.23
CA ASN A 2 -11.61 -4.17 11.26
C ASN A 2 -10.18 -3.62 11.33
N ALA A 3 -9.36 -4.07 12.30
CA ALA A 3 -7.97 -3.62 12.44
C ALA A 3 -7.15 -3.73 11.13
N PHE A 4 -7.31 -4.82 10.37
CA PHE A 4 -6.66 -4.98 9.07
C PHE A 4 -7.14 -3.93 8.04
N ILE A 5 -8.47 -3.71 7.97
CA ILE A 5 -9.06 -2.72 7.07
C ILE A 5 -8.59 -1.30 7.42
N TRP A 6 -8.42 -1.01 8.70
CA TRP A 6 -7.89 0.26 9.19
C TRP A 6 -6.43 0.51 8.77
N GLU A 7 -5.62 -0.54 8.68
CA GLU A 7 -4.23 -0.45 8.22
C GLU A 7 -4.09 -0.30 6.70
N LEU A 8 -5.09 -0.69 5.90
CA LEU A 8 -5.08 -0.45 4.45
C LEU A 8 -4.98 1.05 4.11
N ASP A 9 -5.44 1.94 5.01
CA ASP A 9 -5.35 3.40 4.86
C ASP A 9 -5.93 3.91 3.53
N LEU A 10 -6.88 3.18 2.95
CA LEU A 10 -7.54 3.54 1.69
C LEU A 10 -8.57 4.64 1.93
N PRO A 11 -8.71 5.61 1.01
CA PRO A 11 -9.79 6.59 1.04
C PRO A 11 -11.15 5.89 1.08
N GLY A 12 -12.12 6.48 1.79
CA GLY A 12 -13.40 5.84 2.13
C GLY A 12 -14.14 5.27 0.92
N ILE A 13 -14.16 5.99 -0.20
CA ILE A 13 -14.80 5.56 -1.45
C ILE A 13 -14.16 4.29 -2.03
N HIS A 14 -12.83 4.23 -2.04
CA HIS A 14 -12.11 3.05 -2.53
C HIS A 14 -12.29 1.87 -1.59
N ARG A 15 -12.15 2.10 -0.28
CA ARG A 15 -12.38 1.09 0.77
C ARG A 15 -13.76 0.45 0.64
N GLN A 16 -14.82 1.27 0.50
CA GLN A 16 -16.19 0.79 0.31
C GLN A 16 -16.34 -0.03 -0.98
N SER A 17 -15.74 0.42 -2.08
CA SER A 17 -15.90 -0.24 -3.38
C SER A 17 -15.33 -1.67 -3.45
N ILE A 18 -14.32 -1.98 -2.63
CA ILE A 18 -13.68 -3.31 -2.56
C ILE A 18 -13.96 -4.07 -1.25
N GLN A 19 -14.79 -3.54 -0.35
CA GLN A 19 -14.98 -4.12 1.00
C GLN A 19 -15.35 -5.61 0.97
N HIS A 20 -16.26 -6.01 0.07
CA HIS A 20 -16.70 -7.39 -0.13
C HIS A 20 -15.63 -8.30 -0.77
N LEU A 21 -14.56 -7.72 -1.35
CA LEU A 21 -13.43 -8.45 -1.92
C LEU A 21 -12.29 -8.66 -0.91
N ILE A 22 -12.17 -7.76 0.07
CA ILE A 22 -11.13 -7.84 1.11
C ILE A 22 -11.25 -9.15 1.87
N GLY A 23 -12.45 -9.51 2.34
CA GLY A 23 -12.71 -10.74 3.10
C GLY A 23 -12.16 -12.01 2.44
N PRO A 24 -12.67 -12.42 1.26
CA PRO A 24 -12.23 -13.66 0.59
C PRO A 24 -10.79 -13.62 0.06
N GLY A 25 -10.25 -12.42 -0.18
CA GLY A 25 -8.86 -12.18 -0.58
C GLY A 25 -7.93 -11.93 0.61
N LEU A 26 -7.51 -10.67 0.76
CA LEU A 26 -6.49 -10.23 1.72
C LEU A 26 -6.83 -10.58 3.18
N GLY A 27 -8.08 -10.39 3.59
CA GLY A 27 -8.55 -10.65 4.95
C GLY A 27 -8.38 -12.12 5.34
N ARG A 28 -8.71 -13.06 4.45
CA ARG A 28 -8.50 -14.49 4.66
C ARG A 28 -7.02 -14.84 4.79
N ILE A 29 -6.15 -14.24 3.95
CA ILE A 29 -4.70 -14.45 4.01
C ILE A 29 -4.14 -13.93 5.34
N PHE A 30 -4.55 -12.73 5.76
CA PHE A 30 -4.20 -12.15 7.05
C PHE A 30 -4.62 -13.06 8.22
N MET A 31 -5.87 -13.52 8.23
CA MET A 31 -6.36 -14.40 9.30
C MET A 31 -5.60 -15.73 9.33
N ARG A 32 -5.34 -16.32 8.16
CA ARG A 32 -4.57 -17.57 8.07
C ARG A 32 -3.15 -17.41 8.61
N PHE A 33 -2.48 -16.30 8.29
CA PHE A 33 -1.14 -16.01 8.79
C PHE A 33 -1.11 -16.05 10.33
N TRP A 34 -2.05 -15.36 10.98
CA TRP A 34 -2.09 -15.29 12.44
C TRP A 34 -2.56 -16.59 13.10
N VAL A 35 -3.45 -17.36 12.46
CA VAL A 35 -3.81 -18.70 12.95
C VAL A 35 -2.60 -19.63 12.93
N GLU A 36 -1.76 -19.54 11.90
CA GLU A 36 -0.52 -20.32 11.86
C GLU A 36 0.48 -19.85 12.90
N GLN A 37 0.66 -18.52 13.05
CA GLN A 37 1.51 -17.97 14.10
C GLN A 37 1.04 -18.39 15.50
N ASP A 38 -0.26 -18.37 15.79
CA ASP A 38 -0.82 -18.78 17.08
C ASP A 38 -0.52 -20.23 17.45
N ARG A 39 -0.22 -21.09 16.47
CA ARG A 39 0.23 -22.48 16.72
C ARG A 39 1.70 -22.57 17.12
N ILE A 40 2.49 -21.55 16.78
CA ILE A 40 3.90 -21.44 17.13
C ILE A 40 4.03 -20.70 18.46
N ASP A 41 3.57 -19.45 18.49
CA ASP A 41 3.57 -18.60 19.67
C ASP A 41 2.51 -17.49 19.50
N SER A 42 1.59 -17.40 20.47
CA SER A 42 0.49 -16.45 20.43
C SER A 42 0.81 -15.08 21.05
N GLU A 43 1.94 -14.97 21.73
CA GLU A 43 2.40 -13.80 22.49
C GLU A 43 3.47 -13.00 21.77
N ILE A 44 4.37 -13.67 21.05
CA ILE A 44 5.46 -13.02 20.33
C ILE A 44 5.62 -13.54 18.90
N ILE A 45 6.20 -12.70 18.04
CA ILE A 45 6.64 -13.08 16.69
C ILE A 45 7.98 -12.42 16.40
N ARG A 46 8.88 -13.16 15.75
CA ARG A 46 10.11 -12.62 15.17
C ARG A 46 9.75 -11.67 14.02
N ASP A 47 10.44 -10.53 13.88
CA ASP A 47 10.28 -9.65 12.72
C ASP A 47 10.52 -10.47 11.44
N PRO A 48 9.49 -10.64 10.56
CA PRO A 48 9.61 -11.49 9.37
C PRO A 48 10.66 -10.99 8.37
N LEU A 49 11.12 -9.75 8.52
CA LEU A 49 12.08 -9.12 7.62
C LEU A 49 13.46 -8.90 8.26
N ASP A 50 13.67 -9.38 9.49
CA ASP A 50 14.95 -9.28 10.20
C ASP A 50 15.69 -10.62 10.17
N ASP A 51 16.70 -10.70 9.30
CA ASP A 51 17.56 -11.85 9.09
C ASP A 51 18.84 -11.81 9.93
N SER A 52 19.00 -10.82 10.81
CA SER A 52 20.16 -10.72 11.69
C SER A 52 20.23 -11.85 12.73
N ASP A 53 21.43 -12.01 13.31
CA ASP A 53 21.69 -13.01 14.36
C ASP A 53 20.93 -12.71 15.66
N ASP A 54 20.57 -11.45 15.90
CA ASP A 54 19.76 -10.99 17.03
C ASP A 54 18.51 -10.27 16.52
N PRO A 55 17.53 -11.03 15.99
CA PRO A 55 16.41 -10.44 15.29
C PRO A 55 15.49 -9.71 16.26
N ARG A 56 14.86 -8.65 15.77
CA ARG A 56 13.81 -7.95 16.50
C ARG A 56 12.63 -8.87 16.77
N TRP A 57 12.10 -8.80 17.99
CA TRP A 57 10.87 -9.49 18.40
C TRP A 57 9.74 -8.50 18.64
N PHE A 58 8.53 -8.89 18.24
CA PHE A 58 7.31 -8.14 18.49
C PHE A 58 6.39 -8.90 19.42
N ARG A 59 5.75 -8.16 20.33
CA ARG A 59 4.68 -8.70 21.17
C ARG A 59 3.32 -8.51 20.51
N ILE A 60 2.48 -9.56 20.53
CA ILE A 60 1.26 -9.68 19.70
C ILE A 60 0.04 -10.24 20.46
N ASP A 61 0.09 -10.32 21.79
CA ASP A 61 -1.02 -10.74 22.66
C ASP A 61 -2.00 -9.61 23.03
N GLY A 62 -1.66 -8.36 22.70
CA GLY A 62 -2.44 -7.18 23.09
C GLY A 62 -2.07 -6.59 24.45
N THR A 63 -0.96 -7.00 25.07
CA THR A 63 -0.45 -6.47 26.35
C THR A 63 -1.51 -6.47 27.46
N PRO A 64 -1.98 -7.64 27.91
CA PRO A 64 -3.01 -7.76 28.94
C PRO A 64 -2.63 -7.09 30.28
N GLU A 65 -1.34 -7.04 30.61
CA GLU A 65 -0.81 -6.38 31.82
C GLU A 65 -1.05 -4.87 31.86
N ARG A 66 -1.40 -4.24 30.72
CA ARG A 66 -1.88 -2.85 30.68
C ARG A 66 -3.32 -2.68 31.18
N GLY A 67 -4.01 -3.77 31.53
CA GLY A 67 -5.40 -3.76 32.01
C GLY A 67 -6.43 -3.54 30.90
N GLY A 68 -7.67 -3.28 31.32
CA GLY A 68 -8.83 -3.09 30.43
C GLY A 68 -9.75 -4.32 30.34
N SER A 69 -10.85 -4.18 29.59
CA SER A 69 -11.78 -5.27 29.31
C SER A 69 -11.16 -6.31 28.37
N ALA A 70 -11.74 -7.50 28.31
CA ALA A 70 -11.32 -8.53 27.37
C ALA A 70 -11.38 -8.05 25.91
N ASP A 71 -12.40 -7.26 25.56
CA ASP A 71 -12.56 -6.70 24.22
C ASP A 71 -11.49 -5.64 23.90
N GLU A 72 -11.09 -4.84 24.89
CA GLU A 72 -10.00 -3.87 24.72
C GLU A 72 -8.66 -4.55 24.50
N VAL A 73 -8.36 -5.62 25.26
CA VAL A 73 -7.16 -6.44 25.06
C VAL A 73 -7.18 -7.06 23.66
N LEU A 74 -8.31 -7.63 23.25
CA LEU A 74 -8.48 -8.24 21.93
C LEU A 74 -8.34 -7.21 20.80
N ALA A 75 -8.87 -6.00 20.98
CA ALA A 75 -8.72 -4.91 20.03
C ALA A 75 -7.25 -4.49 19.88
N ARG A 76 -6.50 -4.36 21.00
CA ARG A 76 -5.05 -4.08 20.98
C ARG A 76 -4.29 -5.19 20.27
N LYS A 77 -4.60 -6.45 20.57
CA LYS A 77 -4.02 -7.63 19.92
C LYS A 77 -4.15 -7.54 18.40
N TRP A 78 -5.36 -7.33 17.88
CA TRP A 78 -5.58 -7.28 16.44
C TRP A 78 -5.02 -6.04 15.76
N ARG A 79 -4.98 -4.90 16.45
CA ARG A 79 -4.32 -3.68 15.94
C ARG A 79 -2.82 -3.90 15.76
N GLU A 80 -2.17 -4.47 16.76
CA GLU A 80 -0.73 -4.73 16.70
C GLU A 80 -0.38 -5.77 15.64
N ARG A 81 -1.19 -6.83 15.54
CA ARG A 81 -1.07 -7.83 14.46
C ARG A 81 -1.26 -7.23 13.07
N ALA A 82 -2.23 -6.34 12.89
CA ALA A 82 -2.40 -5.64 11.62
C ALA A 82 -1.16 -4.77 11.32
N ARG A 83 -0.69 -3.99 12.29
CA ARG A 83 0.50 -3.14 12.13
C ARG A 83 1.74 -3.93 11.71
N ILE A 84 2.02 -5.06 12.38
CA ILE A 84 3.17 -5.92 12.07
C ILE A 84 3.02 -6.56 10.69
N PHE A 85 1.81 -7.03 10.35
CA PHE A 85 1.56 -7.61 9.03
C PHE A 85 1.78 -6.59 7.92
N PHE A 86 1.35 -5.34 8.11
CA PHE A 86 1.59 -4.25 7.14
C PHE A 86 3.05 -3.81 7.12
N HIS A 87 3.75 -3.78 8.25
CA HIS A 87 5.18 -3.53 8.28
C HIS A 87 5.93 -4.52 7.36
N ALA A 88 5.60 -5.81 7.46
CA ALA A 88 6.23 -6.87 6.69
C ALA A 88 5.74 -6.99 5.22
N HIS A 89 4.47 -6.68 4.97
CA HIS A 89 3.79 -7.03 3.71
C HIS A 89 2.96 -5.90 3.10
N GLY A 90 3.02 -4.69 3.64
CA GLY A 90 2.12 -3.59 3.31
C GLY A 90 2.18 -3.19 1.84
N VAL A 91 3.36 -3.23 1.23
CA VAL A 91 3.49 -2.93 -0.21
C VAL A 91 2.75 -3.97 -1.05
N GLN A 92 2.94 -5.27 -0.78
CA GLN A 92 2.22 -6.34 -1.49
C GLN A 92 0.71 -6.25 -1.25
N VAL A 93 0.31 -5.93 -0.01
CA VAL A 93 -1.11 -5.78 0.36
C VAL A 93 -1.75 -4.62 -0.39
N LEU A 94 -1.10 -3.47 -0.47
CA LEU A 94 -1.59 -2.31 -1.20
C LEU A 94 -1.63 -2.55 -2.70
N HIS A 95 -0.60 -3.18 -3.27
CA HIS A 95 -0.58 -3.59 -4.67
C HIS A 95 -1.79 -4.47 -5.04
N VAL A 96 -2.13 -5.43 -4.16
CA VAL A 96 -3.34 -6.24 -4.34
C VAL A 96 -4.60 -5.39 -4.17
N ALA A 97 -4.65 -4.47 -3.22
CA ALA A 97 -5.80 -3.59 -3.02
C ALA A 97 -6.06 -2.68 -4.24
N ASP A 98 -5.01 -2.07 -4.81
CA ASP A 98 -5.09 -1.28 -6.04
C ASP A 98 -5.59 -2.12 -7.21
N TRP A 99 -5.14 -3.37 -7.33
CA TRP A 99 -5.66 -4.30 -8.34
C TRP A 99 -7.15 -4.58 -8.15
N LEU A 100 -7.62 -4.76 -6.91
CA LEU A 100 -9.05 -4.98 -6.64
C LEU A 100 -9.88 -3.73 -6.99
N ILE A 101 -9.36 -2.53 -6.69
CA ILE A 101 -10.01 -1.25 -7.03
C ILE A 101 -10.11 -1.13 -8.56
N ALA A 102 -9.00 -1.31 -9.26
CA ALA A 102 -8.96 -1.24 -10.71
C ALA A 102 -9.89 -2.29 -11.34
N ALA A 103 -9.89 -3.52 -10.83
CA ALA A 103 -10.78 -4.57 -11.31
C ALA A 103 -12.26 -4.21 -11.13
N ARG A 104 -12.65 -3.52 -10.05
CA ARG A 104 -14.01 -3.02 -9.86
C ARG A 104 -14.35 -1.89 -10.82
N GLN A 105 -13.47 -0.90 -10.96
CA GLN A 105 -13.66 0.21 -11.88
C GLN A 105 -13.86 -0.26 -13.33
N THR A 106 -13.12 -1.28 -13.75
CA THR A 106 -13.22 -1.85 -15.11
C THR A 106 -14.21 -3.01 -15.22
N SER A 107 -15.01 -3.30 -14.19
CA SER A 107 -15.95 -4.43 -14.16
C SER A 107 -15.33 -5.76 -14.63
N ALA A 108 -14.13 -6.09 -14.14
CA ALA A 108 -13.35 -7.22 -14.62
C ALA A 108 -14.17 -8.52 -14.65
N PRO A 109 -14.18 -9.30 -15.77
CA PRO A 109 -15.10 -10.43 -15.94
C PRO A 109 -15.02 -11.49 -14.83
N TRP A 110 -13.84 -11.68 -14.21
CA TRP A 110 -13.66 -12.66 -13.15
C TRP A 110 -14.44 -12.32 -11.86
N LEU A 111 -14.87 -11.07 -11.67
CA LEU A 111 -15.71 -10.66 -10.54
C LEU A 111 -17.11 -11.30 -10.60
N GLN A 112 -17.58 -11.67 -11.79
CA GLN A 112 -18.86 -12.36 -11.99
C GLN A 112 -18.74 -13.88 -11.78
N ASN A 113 -17.51 -14.41 -11.72
CA ASN A 113 -17.26 -15.83 -11.49
C ASN A 113 -17.18 -16.12 -9.97
N VAL A 114 -18.37 -16.19 -9.37
CA VAL A 114 -18.55 -16.35 -7.92
C VAL A 114 -18.90 -17.79 -7.52
N ASP A 115 -18.73 -18.11 -6.25
CA ASP A 115 -19.19 -19.35 -5.64
C ASP A 115 -20.65 -19.26 -5.16
N GLY A 116 -21.12 -20.26 -4.39
CA GLY A 116 -22.49 -20.26 -3.85
C GLY A 116 -22.77 -19.19 -2.79
N ARG A 117 -21.74 -18.49 -2.29
CA ARG A 117 -21.84 -17.38 -1.33
C ARG A 117 -21.67 -16.01 -1.98
N GLY A 118 -21.50 -15.97 -3.30
CA GLY A 118 -21.21 -14.73 -4.02
C GLY A 118 -19.75 -14.28 -3.92
N GLU A 119 -18.85 -15.14 -3.44
CA GLU A 119 -17.43 -14.80 -3.32
C GLU A 119 -16.67 -15.10 -4.62
N PRO A 120 -15.83 -14.18 -5.14
CA PRO A 120 -15.10 -14.43 -6.37
C PRO A 120 -14.14 -15.62 -6.27
N ARG A 121 -14.36 -16.65 -7.10
CA ARG A 121 -13.58 -17.91 -7.07
C ARG A 121 -12.09 -17.69 -7.28
N LYS A 122 -11.71 -16.64 -8.03
CA LYS A 122 -10.30 -16.28 -8.24
C LYS A 122 -9.60 -15.97 -6.91
N LEU A 123 -10.25 -15.22 -6.02
CA LEU A 123 -9.68 -14.86 -4.71
C LEU A 123 -9.60 -16.08 -3.80
N LEU A 124 -10.63 -16.92 -3.79
CA LEU A 124 -10.68 -18.15 -2.99
C LEU A 124 -9.58 -19.15 -3.36
N LYS A 125 -9.21 -19.22 -4.64
CA LYS A 125 -8.12 -20.09 -5.14
C LYS A 125 -6.73 -19.65 -4.71
N CYS A 126 -6.54 -18.38 -4.38
CA CYS A 126 -5.23 -17.88 -3.95
C CYS A 126 -4.99 -18.27 -2.49
N ALA A 127 -4.09 -19.21 -2.22
CA ALA A 127 -3.81 -19.71 -0.88
C ALA A 127 -2.82 -18.83 -0.09
N SER A 128 -2.07 -17.95 -0.76
CA SER A 128 -1.04 -17.09 -0.16
C SER A 128 -1.10 -15.65 -0.69
N LEU A 129 -0.46 -14.73 0.04
CA LEU A 129 -0.28 -13.34 -0.42
C LEU A 129 0.46 -13.29 -1.76
N GLU A 130 1.51 -14.09 -1.91
CA GLU A 130 2.27 -14.19 -3.16
C GLU A 130 1.38 -14.57 -4.35
N GLN A 131 0.44 -15.50 -4.18
CA GLN A 131 -0.50 -15.86 -5.24
C GLN A 131 -1.45 -14.71 -5.59
N LEU A 132 -1.90 -13.92 -4.60
CA LEU A 132 -2.68 -12.71 -4.85
C LEU A 132 -1.86 -11.67 -5.61
N VAL A 133 -0.60 -11.44 -5.23
CA VAL A 133 0.33 -10.53 -5.93
C VAL A 133 0.51 -10.97 -7.39
N ARG A 134 0.73 -12.26 -7.64
CA ARG A 134 0.86 -12.78 -9.02
C ARG A 134 -0.42 -12.56 -9.84
N GLU A 135 -1.60 -12.67 -9.24
CA GLU A 135 -2.86 -12.36 -9.92
C GLU A 135 -3.05 -10.86 -10.16
N ALA A 136 -2.63 -10.02 -9.22
CA ALA A 136 -2.58 -8.57 -9.39
C ALA A 136 -1.66 -8.17 -10.55
N ASP A 137 -0.44 -8.73 -10.61
CA ASP A 137 0.50 -8.51 -11.71
C ASP A 137 -0.09 -8.93 -13.06
N LYS A 138 -0.78 -10.08 -13.13
CA LYS A 138 -1.48 -10.51 -14.35
C LYS A 138 -2.57 -9.53 -14.73
N GLY A 139 -3.35 -9.06 -13.74
CA GLY A 139 -4.41 -8.07 -13.94
C GLY A 139 -3.86 -6.79 -14.55
N PHE A 140 -2.83 -6.21 -13.94
CA PHE A 140 -2.19 -5.00 -14.44
C PHE A 140 -1.51 -5.19 -15.80
N ARG A 141 -0.83 -6.32 -16.03
CA ARG A 141 -0.28 -6.64 -17.37
C ARG A 141 -1.36 -6.68 -18.45
N ASN A 142 -2.53 -7.22 -18.15
CA ASN A 142 -3.64 -7.26 -19.11
C ASN A 142 -4.20 -5.86 -19.37
N GLN A 143 -4.34 -5.03 -18.32
CA GLN A 143 -4.78 -3.64 -18.49
C GLN A 143 -3.77 -2.79 -19.26
N ARG A 144 -2.47 -3.08 -19.19
CA ARG A 144 -1.43 -2.38 -19.97
C ARG A 144 -1.50 -2.65 -21.47
N ARG A 145 -2.18 -3.72 -21.88
CA ARG A 145 -2.44 -3.99 -23.30
C ARG A 145 -3.60 -3.17 -23.86
N ASP A 146 -4.27 -2.37 -23.02
CA ASP A 146 -5.28 -1.43 -23.46
C ASP A 146 -4.62 -0.31 -24.29
N PRO A 147 -4.99 -0.12 -25.57
CA PRO A 147 -4.43 0.91 -26.43
C PRO A 147 -4.47 2.31 -25.82
N LEU A 148 -5.52 2.64 -25.06
CA LEU A 148 -5.67 3.94 -24.41
C LEU A 148 -4.55 4.22 -23.40
N ARG A 149 -3.98 3.18 -22.79
CA ARG A 149 -2.84 3.30 -21.88
C ARG A 149 -1.48 3.37 -22.58
N ALA A 150 -1.35 2.73 -23.74
CA ALA A 150 -0.16 2.90 -24.56
C ALA A 150 -0.02 4.37 -25.00
N ASP A 151 -1.14 5.02 -25.32
CA ASP A 151 -1.20 6.45 -25.66
C ASP A 151 -0.81 7.34 -24.46
N ALA A 152 -1.20 6.96 -23.24
CA ALA A 152 -0.75 7.66 -22.03
C ALA A 152 0.78 7.62 -21.89
N ALA A 153 1.44 6.47 -22.11
CA ALA A 153 2.89 6.34 -21.93
C ALA A 153 3.73 7.32 -22.78
N ILE A 154 3.22 7.65 -23.97
CA ILE A 154 3.85 8.57 -24.93
C ILE A 154 3.31 10.00 -24.83
N SER A 155 2.32 10.24 -23.98
CA SER A 155 1.76 11.57 -23.79
C SER A 155 2.81 12.49 -23.17
N GLN A 156 2.93 13.69 -23.73
CA GLN A 156 3.73 14.76 -23.13
C GLN A 156 2.97 15.31 -21.91
N LEU A 157 3.69 15.52 -20.82
CA LEU A 157 3.17 16.21 -19.64
C LEU A 157 3.32 17.72 -19.85
N SER A 158 2.36 18.48 -19.31
CA SER A 158 2.44 19.93 -19.24
C SER A 158 3.21 20.37 -17.99
N PRO A 159 3.67 21.64 -17.93
CA PRO A 159 4.31 22.17 -16.73
C PRO A 159 3.43 22.15 -15.46
N ASP A 160 2.11 22.00 -15.61
CA ASP A 160 1.17 21.91 -14.47
C ASP A 160 1.00 20.47 -13.98
N ASP A 161 1.48 19.47 -14.73
CA ASP A 161 1.37 18.06 -14.37
C ASP A 161 2.49 17.62 -13.42
N GLU A 162 3.65 18.28 -13.45
CA GLU A 162 4.80 17.90 -12.65
C GLU A 162 5.65 19.10 -12.22
N ALA A 163 6.28 19.03 -11.05
CA ALA A 163 7.17 20.07 -10.54
C ALA A 163 8.52 19.48 -10.14
N GLU A 164 9.62 20.07 -10.60
CA GLU A 164 10.95 19.73 -10.10
C GLU A 164 11.11 20.22 -8.65
N ILE A 165 11.51 19.31 -7.76
CA ILE A 165 11.63 19.55 -6.32
C ILE A 165 13.10 19.62 -5.89
N ALA A 166 13.98 18.88 -6.56
CA ALA A 166 15.41 18.87 -6.24
C ALA A 166 16.28 18.43 -7.41
N ASP A 167 17.47 19.05 -7.50
CA ASP A 167 18.61 18.50 -8.24
C ASP A 167 19.30 17.46 -7.37
N LEU A 168 19.39 16.23 -7.86
CA LEU A 168 20.01 15.11 -7.16
C LEU A 168 21.48 14.90 -7.58
N GLY A 169 21.99 15.75 -8.47
CA GLY A 169 23.33 15.69 -9.05
C GLY A 169 23.41 14.76 -10.26
N ALA A 170 24.52 14.88 -11.01
CA ALA A 170 24.75 14.13 -12.25
C ALA A 170 23.58 14.23 -13.25
N ASP A 171 22.97 15.42 -13.33
CA ASP A 171 21.80 15.74 -14.15
C ASP A 171 20.55 14.88 -13.84
N HIS A 172 20.49 14.24 -12.66
CA HIS A 172 19.29 13.58 -12.18
C HIS A 172 18.44 14.55 -11.37
N VAL A 173 17.13 14.44 -11.50
CA VAL A 173 16.19 15.33 -10.81
C VAL A 173 15.12 14.54 -10.06
N LEU A 174 14.62 15.13 -8.99
CA LEU A 174 13.45 14.68 -8.27
C LEU A 174 12.25 15.52 -8.70
N VAL A 175 11.19 14.85 -9.15
CA VAL A 175 9.98 15.50 -9.65
C VAL A 175 8.77 15.06 -8.82
N GLU A 176 7.88 15.98 -8.51
CA GLU A 176 6.57 15.71 -7.90
C GLU A 176 5.49 15.62 -8.97
N LEU A 177 4.65 14.60 -8.88
CA LEU A 177 3.56 14.31 -9.81
C LEU A 177 2.27 14.92 -9.25
N LEU A 178 1.77 15.96 -9.92
CA LEU A 178 0.72 16.84 -9.38
C LEU A 178 -0.69 16.46 -9.83
N THR A 179 -0.81 15.75 -10.95
CA THR A 179 -2.11 15.44 -11.56
C THR A 179 -2.33 13.94 -11.74
N PRO A 180 -3.60 13.49 -11.84
CA PRO A 180 -3.89 12.09 -12.15
C PRO A 180 -3.22 11.65 -13.47
N ARG A 181 -3.20 12.56 -14.45
CA ARG A 181 -2.50 12.35 -15.73
C ARG A 181 -1.01 12.09 -15.52
N ALA A 182 -0.33 12.87 -14.67
CA ALA A 182 1.08 12.65 -14.36
C ALA A 182 1.32 11.25 -13.77
N LEU A 183 0.46 10.83 -12.84
CA LEU A 183 0.50 9.49 -12.24
C LEU A 183 0.25 8.39 -13.28
N ASP A 184 -0.71 8.57 -14.20
CA ASP A 184 -0.99 7.63 -15.29
C ASP A 184 0.20 7.46 -16.24
N VAL A 185 0.78 8.58 -16.69
CA VAL A 185 1.95 8.59 -17.57
C VAL A 185 3.15 7.94 -16.88
N GLU A 186 3.39 8.29 -15.63
CA GLU A 186 4.43 7.69 -14.80
C GLU A 186 4.23 6.18 -14.65
N GLY A 187 3.01 5.78 -14.28
CA GLY A 187 2.56 4.41 -14.14
C GLY A 187 2.86 3.56 -15.37
N ALA A 188 2.52 4.11 -16.53
CA ALA A 188 2.74 3.48 -17.82
C ALA A 188 4.24 3.35 -18.16
N ARG A 189 5.04 4.40 -17.97
CA ARG A 189 6.49 4.40 -18.24
C ARG A 189 7.24 3.44 -17.32
N MET A 190 6.91 3.44 -16.04
CA MET A 190 7.52 2.61 -15.01
C MET A 190 6.96 1.19 -14.95
N ASN A 191 5.90 0.90 -15.69
CA ASN A 191 5.24 -0.40 -15.68
C ASN A 191 4.82 -0.81 -14.25
N HIS A 192 4.47 0.15 -13.40
CA HIS A 192 4.15 -0.05 -11.97
C HIS A 192 2.69 0.38 -11.66
N CYS A 193 2.31 0.46 -10.39
CA CYS A 193 0.90 0.65 -9.99
C CYS A 193 0.47 2.08 -9.69
N ILE A 194 1.38 3.06 -9.64
CA ILE A 194 0.98 4.47 -9.58
C ILE A 194 0.10 4.81 -10.79
N GLY A 195 -0.87 5.71 -10.59
CA GLY A 195 -1.89 6.05 -11.60
C GLY A 195 -2.95 4.96 -11.77
N GLN A 196 -2.94 3.91 -10.95
CA GLN A 196 -3.91 2.84 -11.03
C GLN A 196 -4.59 2.66 -9.68
N GLY A 197 -5.80 3.19 -9.54
CA GLY A 197 -6.65 2.93 -8.37
C GLY A 197 -6.67 4.08 -7.37
N SER A 198 -6.05 3.91 -6.21
CA SER A 198 -6.31 4.77 -5.05
C SER A 198 -5.52 6.09 -5.01
N TYR A 199 -4.40 6.18 -5.75
CA TYR A 199 -3.46 7.30 -5.68
C TYR A 199 -4.10 8.64 -6.06
N ASP A 200 -4.87 8.68 -7.15
CA ASP A 200 -5.48 9.89 -7.70
C ASP A 200 -6.39 10.60 -6.69
N SER A 201 -7.08 9.82 -5.85
CA SER A 201 -7.98 10.36 -4.83
C SER A 201 -7.27 11.06 -3.67
N ARG A 202 -5.95 10.92 -3.58
CA ARG A 202 -5.11 11.62 -2.59
C ARG A 202 -4.36 12.80 -3.19
N LEU A 203 -4.45 13.03 -4.51
CA LEU A 203 -3.92 14.25 -5.10
C LEU A 203 -4.69 15.45 -4.55
N GLY A 204 -3.95 16.47 -4.10
CA GLY A 204 -4.50 17.64 -3.43
C GLY A 204 -4.58 17.53 -1.90
N ASP A 205 -4.38 16.34 -1.32
CA ASP A 205 -4.11 16.22 0.12
C ASP A 205 -2.64 16.59 0.36
N ALA A 206 -2.39 17.70 1.06
CA ALA A 206 -1.04 18.18 1.37
C ALA A 206 -0.22 17.19 2.21
N ALA A 207 -0.88 16.22 2.86
CA ALA A 207 -0.20 15.14 3.53
C ALA A 207 0.40 14.13 2.55
N PHE A 208 -0.04 14.03 1.29
CA PHE A 208 0.47 13.05 0.34
C PHE A 208 1.28 13.69 -0.78
N ARG A 209 2.43 13.09 -1.08
CA ARG A 209 3.27 13.49 -2.21
C ARG A 209 3.72 12.27 -2.99
N TYR A 210 3.68 12.36 -4.31
CA TYR A 210 4.13 11.32 -5.22
C TYR A 210 5.33 11.83 -5.99
N LEU A 211 6.48 11.24 -5.74
CA LEU A 211 7.74 11.69 -6.31
C LEU A 211 8.27 10.67 -7.31
N SER A 212 9.00 11.16 -8.32
CA SER A 212 9.68 10.37 -9.33
C SER A 212 11.12 10.83 -9.46
N VAL A 213 12.06 9.88 -9.38
CA VAL A 213 13.47 10.14 -9.70
C VAL A 213 13.67 9.97 -11.20
N ARG A 214 14.21 11.00 -11.85
CA ARG A 214 14.46 11.04 -13.29
C ARG A 214 15.95 10.95 -13.59
N ASP A 215 16.28 10.28 -14.69
CA ASP A 215 17.61 10.34 -15.31
C ASP A 215 17.79 11.64 -16.14
N PRO A 216 18.99 11.90 -16.68
CA PRO A 216 19.27 13.11 -17.49
C PRO A 216 18.45 13.23 -18.78
N LYS A 217 17.76 12.16 -19.19
CA LYS A 217 16.86 12.14 -20.35
C LYS A 217 15.40 12.27 -19.94
N GLY A 218 15.11 12.50 -18.66
CA GLY A 218 13.76 12.57 -18.11
C GLY A 218 13.08 11.20 -17.96
N VAL A 219 13.82 10.10 -18.11
CA VAL A 219 13.27 8.74 -17.94
C VAL A 219 13.14 8.45 -16.45
N PRO A 220 11.97 7.98 -15.97
CA PRO A 220 11.83 7.61 -14.57
C PRO A 220 12.63 6.36 -14.22
N LEU A 221 13.26 6.41 -13.05
CA LEU A 221 14.06 5.33 -12.48
C LEU A 221 13.39 4.68 -11.26
N ALA A 222 12.71 5.47 -10.44
CA ALA A 222 11.99 5.02 -9.25
C ALA A 222 10.95 6.05 -8.82
N THR A 223 9.92 5.60 -8.09
CA THR A 223 8.89 6.46 -7.50
C THR A 223 8.80 6.30 -5.99
N LEU A 224 8.36 7.36 -5.31
CA LEU A 224 8.15 7.39 -3.87
C LEU A 224 6.74 7.85 -3.54
N GLU A 225 6.12 7.21 -2.55
CA GLU A 225 4.94 7.74 -1.86
C GLU A 225 5.41 8.30 -0.52
N LEU A 226 5.23 9.61 -0.33
CA LEU A 226 5.39 10.24 0.97
C LEU A 226 4.04 10.51 1.59
N ARG A 227 3.98 10.32 2.91
CA ARG A 227 2.95 10.91 3.76
C ARG A 227 3.59 11.81 4.79
N GLU A 228 3.32 13.10 4.73
CA GLU A 228 4.02 14.14 5.47
C GLU A 228 5.53 14.06 5.17
N ASN A 229 6.34 13.75 6.16
CA ASN A 229 7.77 13.51 6.02
C ASN A 229 8.14 12.01 6.08
N VAL A 230 7.19 11.09 5.97
CA VAL A 230 7.43 9.65 6.05
C VAL A 230 7.39 9.02 4.65
N VAL A 231 8.47 8.38 4.25
CA VAL A 231 8.53 7.58 3.02
C VAL A 231 7.82 6.26 3.29
N ARG A 232 6.67 6.08 2.65
CA ARG A 232 5.84 4.87 2.83
C ARG A 232 6.25 3.75 1.90
N GLN A 233 6.65 4.12 0.69
CA GLN A 233 7.06 3.22 -0.37
C GLN A 233 8.13 3.87 -1.23
N PHE A 234 9.08 3.06 -1.70
CA PHE A 234 10.08 3.45 -2.69
C PHE A 234 10.25 2.30 -3.66
N ARG A 235 9.87 2.50 -4.93
CA ARG A 235 9.77 1.40 -5.91
C ARG A 235 10.39 1.73 -7.24
N GLY A 236 11.10 0.74 -7.79
CA GLY A 236 11.63 0.77 -9.14
C GLY A 236 10.61 0.33 -10.18
N ARG A 237 11.12 0.11 -11.39
CA ARG A 237 10.32 -0.35 -12.54
C ARG A 237 9.62 -1.67 -12.21
N ALA A 238 8.35 -1.78 -12.61
CA ALA A 238 7.53 -2.97 -12.37
C ALA A 238 7.31 -3.32 -10.89
N ASN A 239 7.27 -2.31 -10.01
CA ASN A 239 7.18 -2.47 -8.56
C ASN A 239 8.37 -3.25 -7.94
N SER A 240 9.51 -3.31 -8.63
CA SER A 240 10.73 -3.89 -8.06
C SER A 240 11.30 -3.00 -6.97
N ASP A 241 12.33 -3.48 -6.30
CA ASP A 241 13.16 -2.61 -5.47
C ASP A 241 13.86 -1.55 -6.34
N PRO A 242 14.11 -0.35 -5.79
CA PRO A 242 14.82 0.70 -6.51
C PRO A 242 16.29 0.28 -6.76
N PRO A 243 16.90 0.67 -7.89
CA PRO A 243 18.32 0.41 -8.12
C PRO A 243 19.19 1.07 -7.03
N ILE A 244 20.25 0.39 -6.58
CA ILE A 244 21.12 0.90 -5.50
C ILE A 244 21.68 2.30 -5.79
N ALA A 245 22.06 2.58 -7.05
CA ALA A 245 22.54 3.89 -7.45
C ALA A 245 21.49 5.00 -7.27
N VAL A 246 20.20 4.67 -7.44
CA VAL A 246 19.08 5.61 -7.23
C VAL A 246 18.83 5.83 -5.74
N VAL A 247 19.02 4.80 -4.92
CA VAL A 247 18.99 4.90 -3.46
C VAL A 247 20.10 5.84 -2.99
N ASP A 248 21.34 5.59 -3.41
CA ASP A 248 22.48 6.42 -3.02
C ASP A 248 22.29 7.89 -3.42
N LEU A 249 21.80 8.13 -4.65
CA LEU A 249 21.52 9.44 -5.20
C LEU A 249 20.50 10.23 -4.36
N LEU A 250 19.45 9.57 -3.87
CA LEU A 250 18.38 10.21 -3.11
C LEU A 250 18.68 10.30 -1.60
N SER A 251 19.60 9.49 -1.08
CA SER A 251 19.91 9.37 0.35
C SER A 251 20.23 10.70 1.03
N ARG A 252 21.07 11.54 0.38
CA ARG A 252 21.43 12.86 0.92
C ARG A 252 20.21 13.77 1.02
N HIS A 253 19.43 13.86 -0.06
CA HIS A 253 18.24 14.71 -0.09
C HIS A 253 17.20 14.26 0.94
N ALA A 254 17.00 12.94 1.10
CA ALA A 254 16.12 12.38 2.12
C ALA A 254 16.57 12.78 3.54
N ALA A 255 17.87 12.69 3.84
CA ALA A 255 18.42 13.09 5.14
C ALA A 255 18.27 14.60 5.41
N GLU A 256 18.61 15.45 4.42
CA GLU A 256 18.49 16.91 4.51
C GLU A 256 17.03 17.37 4.66
N SER A 257 16.11 16.65 4.02
CA SER A 257 14.66 16.90 4.11
C SER A 257 14.01 16.32 5.38
N GLY A 258 14.77 15.61 6.21
CA GLY A 258 14.27 14.99 7.44
C GLY A 258 13.23 13.89 7.17
N TRP A 259 13.37 13.17 6.06
CA TRP A 259 12.47 12.09 5.71
C TRP A 259 12.69 10.87 6.60
N GLN A 260 11.61 10.40 7.22
CA GLN A 260 11.59 9.21 8.06
C GLN A 260 11.18 7.99 7.23
N GLY A 261 11.57 6.78 7.67
CA GLY A 261 11.16 5.55 7.00
C GLY A 261 11.88 5.27 5.67
N TYR A 262 12.87 6.08 5.30
CA TYR A 262 13.56 5.97 4.01
C TYR A 262 14.28 4.62 3.87
N GLU A 263 15.10 4.25 4.84
CA GLU A 263 15.86 2.98 4.83
C GLU A 263 14.91 1.78 4.83
N GLU A 264 13.82 1.86 5.60
CA GLU A 264 12.82 0.82 5.62
C GLU A 264 12.08 0.69 4.28
N ALA A 265 11.73 1.81 3.64
CA ALA A 265 11.11 1.82 2.32
C ALA A 265 12.04 1.26 1.24
N VAL A 266 13.35 1.55 1.32
CA VAL A 266 14.39 0.93 0.46
C VAL A 266 14.41 -0.58 0.63
N ALA A 267 14.30 -1.06 1.87
CA ALA A 267 14.20 -2.49 2.19
C ALA A 267 12.83 -3.09 1.84
N GLY A 268 11.97 -2.35 1.13
CA GLY A 268 10.65 -2.79 0.69
C GLY A 268 9.62 -2.86 1.81
N ARG A 269 9.91 -2.31 2.99
CA ARG A 269 8.99 -2.24 4.13
C ARG A 269 7.99 -1.12 3.92
N TYR A 270 6.81 -1.30 4.48
CA TYR A 270 5.79 -0.26 4.45
C TYR A 270 5.73 0.46 5.79
N ILE A 271 5.92 1.77 5.76
CA ILE A 271 5.91 2.60 6.95
C ILE A 271 4.62 3.42 7.02
N ARG A 272 4.03 3.43 8.22
CA ARG A 272 2.92 4.30 8.58
C ARG A 272 3.42 5.32 9.61
N PRO A 273 3.14 6.62 9.46
CA PRO A 273 3.49 7.62 10.46
C PRO A 273 2.95 7.24 11.85
N ALA A 274 3.80 7.33 12.87
CA ALA A 274 3.39 7.08 14.25
C ALA A 274 2.38 8.14 14.72
N GLY A 275 1.30 7.72 15.37
CA GLY A 275 0.34 8.65 16.00
C GLY A 275 -0.87 9.05 15.14
N HIS A 276 -0.97 8.58 13.90
CA HIS A 276 -2.15 8.83 13.08
C HIS A 276 -3.31 7.90 13.45
N VAL A 277 -3.94 8.15 14.60
CA VAL A 277 -5.30 7.69 14.88
C VAL A 277 -6.22 8.61 14.10
N VAL A 278 -6.85 8.12 13.03
CA VAL A 278 -7.92 8.86 12.35
C VAL A 278 -9.10 8.95 13.33
N LEU A 279 -9.10 9.99 14.17
CA LEU A 279 -10.18 10.31 15.11
C LEU A 279 -11.55 10.37 14.40
N ALA A 280 -11.56 10.72 13.10
CA ALA A 280 -12.78 10.90 12.31
C ALA A 280 -13.58 9.60 12.07
N ASP A 281 -12.93 8.44 11.94
CA ASP A 281 -13.65 7.18 11.65
C ASP A 281 -14.02 6.40 12.94
N MET A 282 -13.40 6.70 14.10
CA MET A 282 -13.83 6.12 15.39
C MET A 282 -15.21 6.64 15.82
N LEU A 283 -15.56 7.87 15.44
CA LEU A 283 -16.89 8.45 15.72
C LEU A 283 -17.94 7.98 14.71
N ALA A 284 -17.57 7.71 13.46
CA ALA A 284 -18.50 7.18 12.45
C ALA A 284 -18.91 5.73 12.72
N GLY A 285 -18.02 4.92 13.32
CA GLY A 285 -18.35 3.57 13.77
C GLY A 285 -19.34 3.52 14.94
N ALA A 286 -19.29 4.50 15.85
CA ALA A 286 -20.23 4.60 16.96
C ALA A 286 -21.63 5.09 16.54
N ALA A 287 -21.73 5.84 15.43
CA ALA A 287 -23.01 6.35 14.93
C ALA A 287 -23.84 5.28 14.18
N LEU A 288 -23.20 4.25 13.61
CA LEU A 288 -23.88 3.17 12.90
C LEU A 288 -24.50 2.11 13.84
N GLU A 289 -24.12 2.08 15.13
CA GLU A 289 -24.78 1.25 16.16
C GLU A 289 -25.98 1.96 16.83
N MET A 290 -26.23 3.24 16.52
CA MET A 290 -27.32 4.03 17.11
C MET A 290 -28.54 4.21 16.20
N VAL A 291 -28.53 3.67 14.98
CA VAL A 291 -29.66 3.73 14.04
C VAL A 291 -30.23 2.32 13.85
N GLY A 292 -30.93 1.81 14.87
CA GLY A 292 -31.44 0.44 14.83
C GLY A 292 -32.42 0.03 15.91
N VAL A 293 -33.27 0.91 16.45
CA VAL A 293 -34.56 0.55 17.11
C VAL A 293 -35.48 1.78 17.01
N PRO A 294 -36.66 1.68 16.35
CA PRO A 294 -37.90 1.39 17.10
C PRO A 294 -38.41 -0.04 16.90
#